data_AF-A0A8T3A431-F1
#
_entry.id   AF-A0A8T3A431-F1
#
_cell.length_a   1.000
_cell.length_b   1.000
_cell.length_c   1.000
_cell.angle_alpha   90.00
_cell.angle_beta   90.00
_cell.angle_gamma   90.00
#
_symmetry.space_group_name_H-M   'P 1'
#
loop_
_entity.id
_entity.type
_entity.pdbx_description
1 polymer ?
#
loop_
_entity_poly.entity_id
_entity_poly.type
_entity_poly.pdbx_seq_one_letter_code
_entity_poly.pdbx_strand_id
1 'polypeptide(L)'
;MKESKDLQKYMDDFNKIILDLKNVNVHTDKEDQCIILLSPLMKTYEHIIDTMLYWKKTLMMTEVKSVLISKELERKSEIKEEKNGDMLLVRGRSKARKEKINKKCYLCHKEGHFKRNCPNREKYKELNPKKTLTSQ
;
A
#
# COMPACT_ATOMS: atom_id res chain seq x y z
N MET A 1 10.37 -13.76 -1.00
CA MET A 1 9.19 -14.46 -1.56
C MET A 1 8.90 -15.74 -0.77
N LYS A 2 8.38 -15.67 0.46
CA LYS A 2 8.00 -16.88 1.21
C LYS A 2 6.78 -16.74 2.12
N GLU A 3 6.37 -15.53 2.51
CA GLU A 3 5.22 -15.38 3.42
C GLU A 3 3.87 -15.75 2.80
N SER A 4 3.72 -15.64 1.47
CA SER A 4 2.42 -15.87 0.83
C SER A 4 2.00 -17.33 0.75
N LYS A 5 2.94 -18.26 0.60
CA LYS A 5 2.62 -19.70 0.63
C LYS A 5 2.43 -20.22 2.05
N ASP A 6 2.84 -19.43 3.03
CA ASP A 6 2.85 -19.81 4.44
C ASP A 6 1.47 -19.66 5.06
N LEU A 7 0.76 -18.55 4.80
CA LEU A 7 -0.56 -18.30 5.38
C LEU A 7 -1.63 -19.29 4.90
N GLN A 8 -1.64 -19.59 3.60
CA GLN A 8 -2.60 -20.54 3.03
C GLN A 8 -2.35 -21.95 3.57
N LYS A 9 -1.08 -22.37 3.65
CA LYS A 9 -0.70 -23.66 4.22
C LYS A 9 -1.06 -23.76 5.71
N TYR A 10 -0.77 -22.72 6.49
CA TYR A 10 -1.18 -22.62 7.88
C TYR A 10 -2.70 -22.74 8.03
N MET A 11 -3.46 -22.15 7.10
CA MET A 11 -4.91 -22.23 7.12
C MET A 11 -5.46 -23.62 6.84
N ASP A 12 -4.83 -24.33 5.91
CA ASP A 12 -5.17 -25.71 5.58
C ASP A 12 -4.81 -26.66 6.74
N ASP A 13 -3.62 -26.49 7.33
CA ASP A 13 -3.18 -27.25 8.50
C ASP A 13 -4.12 -27.02 9.70
N PHE A 14 -4.53 -25.78 9.95
CA PHE A 14 -5.53 -25.45 10.97
C PHE A 14 -6.87 -26.12 10.69
N ASN A 15 -7.40 -26.04 9.46
CA ASN A 15 -8.68 -26.69 9.12
C ASN A 15 -8.60 -28.22 9.31
N LYS A 16 -7.45 -28.83 9.02
CA LYS A 16 -7.21 -30.26 9.25
C LYS A 16 -7.24 -30.61 10.74
N ILE A 17 -6.61 -29.81 11.59
CA ILE A 17 -6.66 -29.98 13.05
C ILE A 17 -8.11 -29.87 13.55
N ILE A 18 -8.89 -28.90 13.05
CA ILE A 18 -10.30 -28.77 13.43
C ILE A 18 -11.13 -29.99 12.99
N LEU A 19 -10.85 -30.56 11.81
CA LEU A 19 -11.51 -31.79 11.35
C LEU A 19 -11.15 -32.98 12.25
N ASP A 20 -9.88 -33.13 12.60
CA ASP A 20 -9.41 -34.20 13.49
C ASP A 20 -10.01 -34.07 14.89
N LEU A 21 -10.11 -32.85 15.44
CA LEU A 21 -10.77 -32.57 16.72
C LEU A 21 -12.26 -32.92 16.70
N LYS A 22 -12.95 -32.62 15.60
CA LYS A 22 -14.35 -33.02 15.40
C LYS A 22 -14.53 -34.53 15.32
N ASN A 23 -13.58 -35.24 14.72
CA ASN A 23 -13.62 -36.71 14.62
C ASN A 23 -13.51 -37.38 15.99
N VAL A 24 -12.85 -36.75 16.97
CA VAL A 24 -12.75 -37.21 18.36
C VAL A 24 -13.90 -36.70 19.22
N ASN A 25 -14.93 -36.10 18.60
CA ASN A 25 -16.11 -35.52 19.26
C ASN A 25 -15.78 -34.40 20.27
N VAL A 26 -14.68 -33.68 20.07
CA VAL A 26 -14.34 -32.48 20.85
C VAL A 26 -15.10 -31.30 20.26
N HIS A 27 -15.99 -30.71 21.06
CA HIS A 27 -16.70 -29.49 20.67
C HIS A 27 -15.78 -28.29 20.91
N THR A 28 -15.42 -27.58 19.85
CA THR A 28 -14.67 -26.32 19.95
C THR A 28 -15.58 -25.20 19.49
N ASP A 29 -15.80 -24.19 20.33
CA ASP A 29 -16.64 -23.05 19.96
C ASP A 29 -16.02 -22.26 18.81
N LYS A 30 -16.87 -21.68 17.96
CA LYS A 30 -16.44 -20.98 16.74
C LYS A 30 -15.57 -19.77 17.08
N GLU A 31 -15.83 -19.14 18.22
CA GLU A 31 -15.07 -17.99 18.72
C GLU A 31 -13.67 -18.41 19.15
N ASP A 32 -13.55 -19.51 19.92
CA ASP A 32 -12.25 -20.05 20.32
C ASP A 32 -11.41 -20.50 19.13
N GLN A 33 -12.05 -21.14 18.13
CA GLN A 33 -11.37 -21.47 16.88
C GLN A 33 -10.79 -20.23 16.19
N CYS A 34 -11.51 -19.09 16.22
CA CYS A 34 -11.01 -17.85 15.65
C CYS A 34 -9.82 -17.30 16.46
N ILE A 35 -9.89 -17.33 17.79
CA ILE A 35 -8.82 -16.84 18.66
C ILE A 35 -7.55 -17.70 18.49
N ILE A 36 -7.70 -19.04 18.46
CA ILE A 36 -6.59 -19.98 18.25
C ILE A 36 -5.93 -19.73 16.89
N LEU A 37 -6.73 -19.48 15.86
CA LEU A 37 -6.22 -19.16 14.52
C LEU A 37 -5.42 -17.85 14.52
N LEU A 38 -5.87 -16.85 15.27
CA LEU A 38 -5.28 -15.52 15.30
C LEU A 38 -4.01 -15.41 16.16
N SER A 39 -3.87 -16.24 17.19
CA SER A 39 -2.77 -16.18 18.16
C SER A 39 -1.36 -16.15 17.50
N PRO A 40 -1.04 -16.99 16.50
CA PRO A 40 0.26 -16.96 15.83
C PRO A 40 0.43 -15.75 14.90
N LEU A 41 -0.69 -15.20 14.42
CA LEU A 41 -0.75 -14.10 13.46
C LEU A 41 -0.67 -12.72 14.14
N MET A 42 -0.87 -12.64 15.46
CA MET A 42 -0.81 -11.39 16.23
C MET A 42 0.51 -10.63 16.02
N LYS A 43 1.63 -11.33 15.81
CA LYS A 43 2.93 -10.69 15.61
C LYS A 43 3.11 -10.01 14.25
N THR A 44 2.39 -10.46 13.23
CA THR A 44 2.51 -9.97 11.86
C THR A 44 1.33 -9.10 11.43
N TYR A 45 0.20 -9.18 12.12
CA TYR A 45 -1.05 -8.50 11.80
C TYR A 45 -1.67 -7.79 13.02
N GLU A 46 -0.85 -7.42 14.02
CA GLU A 46 -1.24 -6.87 15.33
C GLU A 46 -2.42 -5.89 15.26
N HIS A 47 -2.28 -4.79 14.50
CA HIS A 47 -3.33 -3.76 14.38
C HIS A 47 -4.67 -4.26 13.84
N ILE A 48 -4.65 -5.21 12.90
CA ILE A 48 -5.87 -5.76 12.29
C ILE A 48 -6.54 -6.73 13.25
N ILE A 49 -5.74 -7.52 13.94
CA ILE A 49 -6.23 -8.49 14.91
C ILE A 49 -6.80 -7.77 16.13
N ASP A 50 -6.12 -6.74 16.65
CA ASP A 50 -6.65 -5.90 17.73
C ASP A 50 -7.96 -5.24 17.32
N THR A 51 -7.99 -4.60 16.14
CA THR A 51 -9.22 -3.99 15.66
C THR A 51 -10.33 -5.03 15.55
N MET A 52 -10.05 -6.23 15.05
CA MET A 52 -11.06 -7.28 14.89
C MET A 52 -11.52 -7.87 16.22
N LEU A 53 -10.62 -8.06 17.20
CA LEU A 53 -10.93 -8.58 18.54
C LEU A 53 -11.73 -7.58 19.38
N TYR A 54 -11.44 -6.28 19.26
CA TYR A 54 -12.09 -5.25 20.07
C TYR A 54 -13.34 -4.63 19.42
N TRP A 55 -13.40 -4.57 18.08
CA TRP A 55 -14.52 -3.94 17.37
C TRP A 55 -15.72 -4.87 17.20
N LYS A 56 -15.49 -6.17 17.00
CA LYS A 56 -16.57 -7.13 16.71
C LYS A 56 -17.01 -7.87 17.97
N LYS A 57 -18.31 -7.77 18.28
CA LYS A 57 -18.94 -8.54 19.37
C LYS A 57 -19.04 -10.04 19.09
N THR A 58 -19.01 -10.47 17.83
CA THR A 58 -19.06 -11.88 17.42
C THR A 58 -18.03 -12.13 16.32
N LEU A 59 -17.20 -13.16 16.50
CA LEU A 59 -16.16 -13.53 15.54
C LEU A 59 -16.66 -14.67 14.65
N MET A 60 -16.83 -14.39 13.36
CA MET A 60 -17.13 -15.42 12.37
C MET A 60 -15.89 -15.82 11.60
N MET A 61 -15.63 -17.13 11.52
CA MET A 61 -14.47 -17.71 10.84
C MET A 61 -14.36 -17.29 9.35
N THR A 62 -15.50 -17.09 8.68
CA THR A 62 -15.55 -16.61 7.29
C THR A 62 -14.98 -15.20 7.17
N GLU A 63 -15.35 -14.32 8.10
CA GLU A 63 -14.89 -12.93 8.11
C GLU A 63 -13.42 -12.83 8.48
N VAL A 64 -12.97 -13.61 9.47
CA VAL A 64 -11.55 -13.71 9.85
C VAL A 64 -10.70 -14.09 8.65
N LYS A 65 -11.10 -15.14 7.91
CA LYS A 65 -10.42 -15.58 6.68
C LYS A 65 -10.41 -14.50 5.61
N SER A 66 -11.54 -13.82 5.37
CA SER A 66 -11.63 -12.75 4.36
C SER A 66 -10.77 -11.53 4.69
N VAL A 67 -10.70 -11.14 5.97
CA VAL A 67 -9.85 -10.03 6.43
C VAL A 67 -8.37 -10.39 6.27
N LEU A 68 -7.98 -11.61 6.65
CA LEU A 68 -6.61 -12.10 6.50
C LEU A 68 -6.17 -12.15 5.03
N ILE A 69 -7.00 -12.71 4.15
CA ILE A 69 -6.71 -12.80 2.71
C ILE A 69 -6.62 -11.39 2.08
N SER A 70 -7.57 -10.51 2.41
CA SER A 70 -7.56 -9.12 1.92
C SER A 70 -6.26 -8.41 2.33
N LYS A 71 -5.81 -8.60 3.57
CA LYS A 71 -4.56 -7.99 4.02
C LYS A 71 -3.33 -8.58 3.35
N GLU A 72 -3.33 -9.89 3.12
CA GLU A 72 -2.24 -10.55 2.39
C GLU A 72 -2.14 -10.03 0.94
N LEU A 73 -3.27 -9.72 0.30
CA LEU A 73 -3.30 -9.11 -1.03
C LEU A 73 -2.72 -7.69 -1.03
N GLU A 74 -3.08 -6.85 -0.06
CA GLU A 74 -2.51 -5.50 0.09
C GLU A 74 -0.98 -5.53 0.27
N ARG A 75 -0.47 -6.46 1.09
CA ARG A 75 0.97 -6.60 1.32
C ARG A 75 1.72 -7.07 0.05
N LYS A 76 1.07 -7.86 -0.82
CA LYS A 76 1.64 -8.26 -2.13
C LYS A 76 1.66 -7.14 -3.15
N SER A 77 0.70 -6.21 -3.10
CA SER A 77 0.72 -5.01 -3.96
C SER A 77 1.85 -4.06 -3.56
N GLU A 78 2.09 -3.86 -2.27
CA GLU A 78 3.20 -2.99 -1.78
C GLU A 78 4.57 -3.50 -2.28
N ILE A 79 4.79 -4.82 -2.34
CA ILE A 79 6.04 -5.41 -2.85
C ILE A 79 6.18 -5.25 -4.38
N LYS A 80 5.09 -5.01 -5.12
CA LYS A 80 5.15 -4.69 -6.57
C LYS A 80 5.34 -3.20 -6.84
N GLU A 81 4.98 -2.33 -5.90
CA GLU A 81 5.08 -0.87 -6.06
C GLU A 81 6.51 -0.33 -5.91
N GLU A 82 7.45 -1.09 -5.33
CA GLU A 82 8.87 -0.68 -5.36
C GLU A 82 9.48 -0.71 -6.77
N LYS A 83 8.84 -1.35 -7.75
CA LYS A 83 9.30 -1.34 -9.15
C LYS A 83 8.54 -0.41 -10.08
N ASN A 84 7.35 0.05 -9.69
CA ASN A 84 6.58 1.04 -10.45
C ASN A 84 6.06 2.09 -9.46
N GLY A 85 6.80 3.20 -9.35
CA GLY A 85 6.42 4.34 -8.54
C GLY A 85 5.22 5.08 -9.12
N ASP A 86 4.01 4.59 -8.84
CA ASP A 86 2.80 5.39 -8.97
C ASP A 86 2.53 6.12 -7.65
N MET A 87 3.23 7.23 -7.53
CA MET A 87 3.03 8.26 -6.52
C MET A 87 1.63 8.85 -6.68
N LEU A 88 0.67 8.46 -5.82
CA LEU A 88 -0.61 9.16 -5.69
C LEU A 88 -0.36 10.52 -5.04
N LEU A 89 -0.06 11.53 -5.87
CA LEU A 89 0.16 12.92 -5.44
C LEU A 89 -1.16 13.54 -4.98
N VAL A 90 -1.57 13.26 -3.74
CA VAL A 90 -2.37 14.23 -2.98
C VAL A 90 -1.54 15.51 -2.92
N ARG A 91 -2.09 16.56 -3.50
CA ARG A 91 -1.53 17.92 -3.60
C ARG A 91 -1.26 18.48 -2.20
N GLY A 92 -0.13 18.12 -1.62
CA GLY A 92 0.32 18.53 -0.30
C GLY A 92 1.84 18.68 -0.31
N ARG A 93 2.30 19.92 -0.16
CA ARG A 93 3.71 20.31 -0.14
C ARG A 93 4.52 19.43 0.83
N SER A 94 5.69 18.94 0.42
CA SER A 94 6.91 18.96 1.24
C SER A 94 8.17 18.52 0.48
N LYS A 95 9.28 19.01 1.01
CA LYS A 95 10.57 19.24 0.39
C LYS A 95 11.40 17.95 0.24
N ALA A 96 12.40 18.08 -0.65
CA ALA A 96 13.59 17.24 -0.77
C ALA A 96 13.43 15.89 -1.47
N ARG A 97 13.69 15.90 -2.79
CA ARG A 97 14.56 14.87 -3.38
C ARG A 97 15.39 15.45 -4.51
N LYS A 98 16.70 15.54 -4.28
CA LYS A 98 17.72 15.82 -5.30
C LYS A 98 17.77 14.61 -6.23
N GLU A 99 16.94 14.59 -7.25
CA GLU A 99 17.13 13.70 -8.39
C GLU A 99 17.35 14.56 -9.63
N LYS A 100 18.49 14.31 -10.28
CA LYS A 100 18.90 14.87 -11.56
C LYS A 100 17.95 14.37 -12.65
N ILE A 101 16.71 14.84 -12.63
CA ILE A 101 15.83 14.72 -13.78
C ILE A 101 16.46 15.65 -14.82
N ASN A 102 16.81 15.11 -15.99
CA ASN A 102 17.17 15.89 -17.17
C ASN A 102 15.96 16.73 -17.58
N LYS A 103 15.72 17.84 -16.87
CA LYS A 103 14.56 18.69 -17.05
C LYS A 103 14.83 19.60 -18.24
N LYS A 104 14.10 19.34 -19.32
CA LYS A 104 14.03 20.19 -20.51
C LYS A 104 13.36 21.52 -20.16
N CYS A 105 13.90 22.61 -20.65
CA CYS A 105 13.33 23.93 -20.48
C CYS A 105 12.03 24.06 -21.29
N TYR A 106 10.90 24.39 -20.66
CA TYR A 106 9.62 24.59 -21.35
C TYR A 106 9.54 25.83 -22.27
N LEU A 107 10.60 26.65 -22.35
CA LEU A 107 10.68 27.79 -23.28
C LEU A 107 11.48 27.48 -24.53
N CYS A 108 12.68 26.91 -24.37
CA CYS A 108 13.61 26.65 -25.47
C CYS A 108 13.83 25.16 -25.76
N HIS A 109 13.17 24.28 -25.00
CA HIS A 109 13.26 22.82 -25.07
C HIS A 109 14.67 22.22 -24.87
N LYS A 110 15.66 23.03 -24.48
CA LYS A 110 17.02 22.57 -24.16
C LYS A 110 17.11 21.99 -22.75
N GLU A 111 17.90 20.94 -22.59
CA GLU A 111 18.18 20.30 -21.30
C GLU A 111 19.12 21.14 -20.42
N GLY A 112 19.19 20.81 -19.13
CA GLY A 112 20.13 21.42 -18.18
C GLY A 112 19.63 22.66 -17.43
N HIS A 113 18.44 23.19 -17.74
CA HIS A 113 17.86 24.33 -17.01
C HIS A 113 16.32 24.37 -17.09
N PHE A 114 15.71 25.06 -16.13
CA PHE A 114 14.27 25.33 -16.13
C PHE A 114 13.92 26.63 -16.85
N LYS A 115 12.64 26.81 -17.23
CA LYS A 115 12.08 28.07 -17.77
C LYS A 115 12.55 29.33 -17.02
N ARG A 116 12.66 29.27 -15.69
CA ARG A 116 13.10 30.39 -14.84
C ARG A 116 14.59 30.75 -15.03
N ASN A 117 15.42 29.79 -15.38
CA ASN A 117 16.87 29.92 -15.54
C ASN A 117 17.27 29.81 -17.03
N CYS A 118 16.34 30.12 -17.95
CA CYS A 118 16.61 30.01 -19.37
C CYS A 118 17.49 31.16 -19.86
N PRO A 119 18.66 30.89 -20.47
CA PRO A 119 19.52 31.96 -21.02
C PRO A 119 18.84 32.72 -22.16
N ASN A 120 17.87 32.10 -22.84
CA ASN A 120 17.10 32.73 -23.92
C ASN A 120 15.80 33.38 -23.44
N ARG A 121 15.65 33.67 -22.14
CA ARG A 121 14.41 34.21 -21.58
C ARG A 121 14.06 35.59 -22.13
N GLU A 122 15.04 36.48 -22.29
CA GLU A 122 14.79 37.84 -22.80
C GLU A 122 14.41 37.82 -24.29
N LYS A 123 15.14 37.04 -25.12
CA LYS A 123 14.76 36.80 -26.52
C LYS A 123 13.34 36.24 -26.68
N TYR A 124 12.92 35.35 -25.78
CA TYR A 124 11.56 34.80 -25.81
C TYR A 124 10.49 35.85 -25.48
N LYS A 125 10.80 36.82 -24.60
CA LYS A 125 9.89 37.94 -24.28
C LYS A 125 9.78 38.93 -25.44
N GLU A 126 10.89 39.23 -26.11
CA GLU A 126 10.93 40.09 -27.30
C GLU A 126 10.13 39.50 -28.47
N LEU A 127 10.22 38.18 -28.67
CA LEU A 127 9.47 37.47 -29.71
C LEU A 127 7.99 37.23 -29.38
N ASN A 128 7.58 37.35 -28.11
CA ASN A 128 6.21 37.11 -27.66
C ASN A 128 5.74 38.15 -26.60
N PRO A 129 5.55 39.42 -26.99
CA PRO A 129 5.22 40.50 -26.06
C PRO A 129 3.80 40.42 -25.44
N LYS A 130 2.91 39.54 -25.94
CA LYS A 130 1.50 39.48 -25.52
C LYS A 130 1.19 38.52 -24.35
N LYS A 131 2.17 37.83 -23.76
CA LYS A 131 1.96 36.85 -22.68
C LYS A 131 2.37 37.33 -21.27
N THR A 132 2.67 38.62 -21.08
CA THR A 132 3.17 39.16 -19.80
C THR A 132 2.15 39.97 -18.98
N LEU A 133 0.89 40.05 -19.40
CA LEU A 133 -0.17 40.73 -18.65
C LEU A 133 -1.23 39.73 -18.18
N THR A 134 -1.03 39.20 -16.98
CA THR A 134 -2.09 38.74 -16.05
C THR A 134 -1.43 38.48 -14.71
N SER A 135 -1.25 39.56 -13.94
CA SER A 135 -1.12 39.49 -12.49
C SER A 135 -1.45 40.87 -11.90
N GLN A 136 -2.75 41.17 -11.82
CA GLN A 136 -3.36 41.86 -10.69
C GLN A 136 -4.68 41.14 -10.40
#